data_AF-A0A2L2T0Z8-F1
#
_entry.id   AF-A0A2L2T0Z8-F1
#
_cell.length_a   1.000
_cell.length_b   1.000
_cell.length_c   1.000
_cell.angle_alpha   90.00
_cell.angle_beta   90.00
_cell.angle_gamma   90.00
#
_symmetry.space_group_name_H-M   'P 1'
#
loop_
_entity.id
_entity.type
_entity.pdbx_description
1 polymer ?
#
loop_
_entity_poly.entity_id
_entity_poly.type
_entity_poly.pdbx_seq_one_letter_code
_entity_poly.pdbx_strand_id
1 'polypeptide(L)'
;MELSQGSIHDVIHPTAAFSNLPSNLDVESVARDDQPVDWKDSVLNPKNRIDSLSPLKRPLWRIDGCTGFGSQFYAVPLFIDSMPPMRVDVFIPEPSKLSSELRQALDVDVAFHTTSARRIAHLGITQHVLRILQHWTSCQEDPIGIFKKIPYGSRIVLKNMPKNVADAEIIIAPTHYLERQLWSVSSLQAAWGSDVELPPTVDLDNVVYVSQLHDSVCLVEIEGKTWIFKALTSYTKYLYHELRQLLTIPSHPNIVSRPVHLVTKQCGFGGKVAVIGFTLEYHIHGSLRDLIPFLKLHNMVSLADETKWAIQLASALVHLRATTDMFYPDLRLDNIVLSASRDAVMVDFEQRGVWCEFAAPEVNALEYVRLLAIDEEIPTEVSEKYSNLLSEMLPDWVAMGDREEYKWPSQGYNVPWACLTPKEQEACEVYMLGRVLWCIFEGNSAPQRAAVWLSYRWEPLVEFPGYTKTPGAMQRLINRCTRGRRSGLSRWIVRERNQLVLRELEKMGLSTPEDVQQTAKTWWSAEIDASEEWLRQRIEGMKKGDWKENFYDRPSLKEVLAELEAFRDEAGFKF
;
A
#
# COMPACT_ATOMS: atom_id res chain seq x y z
N MET A 1 6.26 -2.00 -22.90
CA MET A 1 4.85 -2.35 -22.59
C MET A 1 4.22 -1.22 -21.78
N GLU A 2 2.97 -0.84 -22.02
CA GLU A 2 2.30 0.20 -21.21
C GLU A 2 1.96 -0.31 -19.78
N LEU A 3 1.99 0.58 -18.79
CA LEU A 3 1.49 0.29 -17.46
C LEU A 3 -0.04 0.31 -17.43
N SER A 4 -0.63 -0.81 -17.03
CA SER A 4 -2.06 -1.02 -16.95
C SER A 4 -2.36 -2.12 -15.94
N GLN A 5 -3.64 -2.36 -15.64
CA GLN A 5 -4.04 -3.52 -14.86
C GLN A 5 -3.66 -4.84 -15.55
N GLY A 6 -3.75 -4.90 -16.88
CA GLY A 6 -3.30 -6.06 -17.66
C GLY A 6 -1.80 -6.32 -17.50
N SER A 7 -0.93 -5.30 -17.57
CA SER A 7 0.50 -5.51 -17.39
C SER A 7 0.90 -5.89 -15.96
N ILE A 8 0.06 -5.60 -14.96
CA ILE A 8 0.24 -6.17 -13.61
C ILE A 8 0.11 -7.71 -13.66
N HIS A 9 -0.95 -8.23 -14.29
CA HIS A 9 -1.16 -9.67 -14.47
C HIS A 9 -0.08 -10.32 -15.36
N ASP A 10 0.27 -9.68 -16.46
CA ASP A 10 1.12 -10.29 -17.50
C ASP A 10 2.63 -10.18 -17.24
N VAL A 11 3.04 -9.28 -16.33
CA VAL A 11 4.46 -9.02 -16.07
C VAL A 11 4.82 -9.09 -14.60
N ILE A 12 4.00 -8.51 -13.72
CA ILE A 12 4.45 -8.24 -12.34
C ILE A 12 3.93 -9.25 -11.31
N HIS A 13 2.84 -9.95 -11.58
CA HIS A 13 2.39 -11.05 -10.74
C HIS A 13 2.91 -12.40 -11.26
N PRO A 14 2.98 -13.43 -10.38
CA PRO A 14 3.37 -14.79 -10.79
C PRO A 14 2.49 -15.38 -11.90
N THR A 15 1.28 -14.86 -12.07
CA THR A 15 0.36 -15.17 -13.18
C THR A 15 1.02 -14.98 -14.55
N ALA A 16 2.00 -14.09 -14.67
CA ALA A 16 2.81 -13.86 -15.87
C ALA A 16 3.45 -15.14 -16.42
N ALA A 17 3.79 -16.12 -15.57
CA ALA A 17 4.30 -17.43 -16.00
C ALA A 17 3.31 -18.20 -16.89
N PHE A 18 2.01 -17.94 -16.72
CA PHE A 18 0.90 -18.61 -17.41
C PHE A 18 0.20 -17.70 -18.42
N SER A 19 0.59 -16.43 -18.52
CA SER A 19 0.06 -15.51 -19.51
C SER A 19 0.36 -15.97 -20.95
N ASN A 20 -0.61 -15.74 -21.84
CA ASN A 20 -0.41 -15.92 -23.27
C ASN A 20 0.42 -14.75 -23.80
N LEU A 21 1.44 -15.05 -24.62
CA LEU A 21 2.14 -14.01 -25.35
C LEU A 21 1.14 -13.33 -26.28
N PRO A 22 1.29 -12.03 -26.56
CA PRO A 22 0.39 -11.32 -27.44
C PRO A 22 0.48 -11.99 -28.81
N SER A 23 -0.65 -12.45 -29.33
CA SER A 23 -0.72 -12.80 -30.74
C SER A 23 -0.34 -11.55 -31.54
N ASN A 24 0.55 -11.67 -32.52
CA ASN A 24 0.89 -10.60 -33.51
C ASN A 24 -0.34 -10.00 -34.24
N LEU A 25 -1.56 -10.43 -33.91
CA LEU A 25 -2.84 -9.99 -34.44
C LEU A 25 -3.49 -8.87 -33.61
N ASP A 26 -3.10 -8.68 -32.34
CA ASP A 26 -3.68 -7.64 -31.45
C ASP A 26 -2.72 -6.48 -31.17
N VAL A 27 -1.49 -6.55 -31.68
CA VAL A 27 -0.69 -5.33 -31.91
C VAL A 27 -1.26 -4.70 -33.17
N GLU A 28 -2.42 -4.05 -33.07
CA GLU A 28 -2.69 -2.93 -33.95
C GLU A 28 -1.46 -2.03 -33.80
N SER A 29 -0.63 -2.08 -34.83
CA SER A 29 0.49 -1.19 -34.98
C SER A 29 -0.03 0.19 -34.61
N VAL A 30 0.55 0.80 -33.58
CA VAL A 30 0.61 2.26 -33.49
C VAL A 30 1.52 2.70 -34.64
N ALA A 31 1.07 2.44 -35.87
CA ALA A 31 1.45 3.20 -37.02
C ALA A 31 1.14 4.63 -36.60
N ARG A 32 2.18 5.47 -36.54
CA ARG A 32 1.95 6.90 -36.54
C ARG A 32 1.10 7.16 -37.76
N ASP A 33 -0.18 7.40 -37.51
CA ASP A 33 -1.11 7.82 -38.52
C ASP A 33 -0.71 9.28 -38.85
N ASP A 34 0.35 9.42 -39.65
CA ASP A 34 0.73 10.66 -40.34
C ASP A 34 -0.25 10.92 -41.52
N GLN A 35 -1.45 10.33 -41.46
CA GLN A 35 -2.60 10.76 -42.23
C GLN A 35 -3.09 12.07 -41.60
N PRO A 36 -3.29 13.15 -42.38
CA PRO A 36 -3.84 14.39 -41.85
C PRO A 36 -5.25 14.11 -41.33
N VAL A 37 -5.39 14.10 -40.00
CA VAL A 37 -6.69 14.03 -39.32
C VAL A 37 -7.54 15.20 -39.82
N ASP A 38 -8.75 14.92 -40.33
CA ASP A 38 -9.70 15.97 -40.74
C ASP A 38 -9.81 16.99 -39.60
N TRP A 39 -9.83 18.28 -39.93
CA TRP A 39 -10.01 19.34 -38.92
C TRP A 39 -11.20 19.06 -38.00
N LYS A 40 -12.25 18.40 -38.49
CA LYS A 40 -13.40 17.99 -37.66
C LYS A 40 -13.06 16.98 -36.58
N ASP A 41 -12.03 16.17 -36.74
CA ASP A 41 -11.65 15.12 -35.79
C ASP A 41 -10.31 15.44 -35.09
N SER A 42 -9.62 16.48 -35.57
CA SER A 42 -8.39 16.99 -34.98
C SER A 42 -8.57 17.36 -33.50
N VAL A 43 -7.59 16.97 -32.68
CA VAL A 43 -7.45 17.38 -31.27
C VAL A 43 -7.20 18.87 -31.09
N LEU A 44 -6.79 19.57 -32.15
CA LEU A 44 -6.61 21.01 -32.18
C LEU A 44 -7.92 21.75 -32.47
N ASN A 45 -8.97 21.04 -32.89
CA ASN A 45 -10.29 21.62 -33.03
C ASN A 45 -10.85 21.97 -31.64
N PRO A 46 -11.26 23.22 -31.38
CA PRO A 46 -11.81 23.62 -30.08
C PRO A 46 -12.95 22.71 -29.58
N LYS A 47 -13.76 22.13 -30.48
CA LYS A 47 -14.86 21.23 -30.10
C LYS A 47 -14.39 19.88 -29.56
N ASN A 48 -13.16 19.47 -29.90
CA ASN A 48 -12.57 18.17 -29.56
C ASN A 48 -11.47 18.28 -28.50
N ARG A 49 -11.30 19.48 -27.92
CA ARG A 49 -10.23 19.83 -26.97
C ARG A 49 -10.79 19.83 -25.53
N ILE A 50 -9.95 19.44 -24.58
CA ILE A 50 -10.21 19.75 -23.16
C ILE A 50 -9.98 21.25 -22.97
N ASP A 51 -11.01 21.94 -22.50
CA ASP A 51 -11.06 23.41 -22.56
C ASP A 51 -9.92 24.06 -21.74
N SER A 52 -9.62 23.51 -20.55
CA SER A 52 -8.52 23.95 -19.70
C SER A 52 -8.11 22.88 -18.69
N LEU A 53 -6.81 22.77 -18.40
CA LEU A 53 -6.23 21.98 -17.30
C LEU A 53 -5.53 22.84 -16.24
N SER A 54 -5.67 24.17 -16.31
CA SER A 54 -5.06 25.07 -15.33
C SER A 54 -5.70 24.91 -13.94
N PRO A 55 -5.05 25.28 -12.83
CA PRO A 55 -5.72 25.29 -11.53
C PRO A 55 -6.98 26.17 -11.52
N LEU A 56 -8.08 25.70 -10.91
CA LEU A 56 -9.29 26.49 -10.68
C LEU A 56 -8.99 27.64 -9.71
N LYS A 57 -9.46 28.85 -10.03
CA LYS A 57 -9.24 30.04 -9.18
C LYS A 57 -10.02 30.01 -7.87
N ARG A 58 -11.22 29.43 -7.88
CA ARG A 58 -12.14 29.30 -6.74
C ARG A 58 -12.75 27.90 -6.75
N PRO A 59 -11.95 26.88 -6.39
CA PRO A 59 -12.42 25.50 -6.45
C PRO A 59 -13.52 25.25 -5.40
N LEU A 60 -14.57 24.54 -5.79
CA LEU A 60 -15.55 23.95 -4.86
C LEU A 60 -15.08 22.61 -4.29
N TRP A 61 -14.00 22.03 -4.83
CA TRP A 61 -13.48 20.73 -4.45
C TRP A 61 -11.96 20.75 -4.38
N ARG A 62 -11.39 19.89 -3.54
CA ARG A 62 -9.97 19.60 -3.47
C ARG A 62 -9.76 18.10 -3.66
N ILE A 63 -8.64 17.69 -4.25
CA ILE A 63 -8.22 16.29 -4.28
C ILE A 63 -6.97 16.15 -3.44
N ASP A 64 -7.03 15.32 -2.41
CA ASP A 64 -5.93 15.12 -1.46
C ASP A 64 -4.99 13.98 -1.87
N GLY A 65 -5.45 13.09 -2.74
CA GLY A 65 -4.64 11.99 -3.24
C GLY A 65 -5.43 11.06 -4.16
N CYS A 66 -4.81 9.95 -4.51
CA CYS A 66 -5.34 8.96 -5.43
C CYS A 66 -4.86 7.56 -5.04
N THR A 67 -5.69 6.55 -5.30
CA THR A 67 -5.40 5.13 -5.14
C THR A 67 -6.11 4.33 -6.23
N GLY A 68 -6.11 3.00 -6.11
CA GLY A 68 -6.75 2.10 -7.08
C GLY A 68 -6.13 2.27 -8.46
N PHE A 69 -4.80 2.39 -8.52
CA PHE A 69 -4.06 2.54 -9.78
C PHE A 69 -4.51 3.74 -10.63
N GLY A 70 -4.81 4.86 -9.99
CA GLY A 70 -5.23 6.09 -10.69
C GLY A 70 -6.75 6.22 -10.89
N SER A 71 -7.55 5.26 -10.40
CA SER A 71 -9.01 5.24 -10.63
C SER A 71 -9.86 5.80 -9.48
N GLN A 72 -9.30 5.95 -8.28
CA GLN A 72 -10.00 6.44 -7.10
C GLN A 72 -9.31 7.70 -6.55
N PHE A 73 -10.06 8.79 -6.38
CA PHE A 73 -9.56 10.08 -5.92
C PHE A 73 -10.22 10.51 -4.61
N TYR A 74 -9.42 11.01 -3.67
CA TYR A 74 -9.89 11.51 -2.38
C TYR A 74 -10.38 12.95 -2.53
N ALA A 75 -11.65 13.10 -2.93
CA ALA A 75 -12.26 14.39 -3.16
C ALA A 75 -12.87 14.98 -1.88
N VAL A 76 -12.64 16.27 -1.66
CA VAL A 76 -13.06 17.00 -0.46
C VAL A 76 -13.89 18.21 -0.90
N PRO A 77 -15.15 18.33 -0.47
CA PRO A 77 -15.97 19.50 -0.77
C PRO A 77 -15.47 20.71 0.05
N LEU A 78 -15.22 21.83 -0.63
CA LEU A 78 -14.75 23.08 -0.03
C LEU A 78 -15.90 24.05 0.29
N PHE A 79 -17.13 23.72 -0.08
CA PHE A 79 -18.34 24.49 0.22
C PHE A 79 -19.03 24.05 1.53
N ILE A 80 -18.40 23.16 2.29
CA ILE A 80 -18.84 22.71 3.61
C ILE A 80 -17.75 23.08 4.61
N ASP A 81 -18.06 23.99 5.54
CA ASP A 81 -17.05 24.57 6.45
C ASP A 81 -16.45 23.54 7.43
N SER A 82 -17.29 22.65 7.97
CA SER A 82 -16.89 21.62 8.93
C SER A 82 -17.40 20.26 8.45
N MET A 83 -16.63 19.64 7.55
CA MET A 83 -17.00 18.37 6.93
C MET A 83 -16.56 17.19 7.81
N PRO A 84 -17.48 16.31 8.26
CA PRO A 84 -17.08 15.05 8.86
C PRO A 84 -16.30 14.18 7.86
N PRO A 85 -15.34 13.35 8.30
CA PRO A 85 -14.56 12.48 7.43
C PRO A 85 -15.38 11.31 6.88
N MET A 86 -16.39 11.60 6.03
CA MET A 86 -17.37 10.65 5.48
C MET A 86 -16.80 9.67 4.45
N ARG A 87 -15.57 9.91 3.97
CA ARG A 87 -14.87 9.11 2.94
C ARG A 87 -15.68 8.94 1.65
N VAL A 88 -16.17 10.06 1.11
CA VAL A 88 -16.90 10.10 -0.16
C VAL A 88 -15.93 10.27 -1.32
N ASP A 89 -15.31 9.17 -1.72
CA ASP A 89 -14.28 9.18 -2.76
C ASP A 89 -14.89 9.19 -4.17
N VAL A 90 -14.12 9.71 -5.13
CA VAL A 90 -14.51 9.82 -6.54
C VAL A 90 -13.88 8.69 -7.35
N PHE A 91 -14.69 7.95 -8.11
CA PHE A 91 -14.26 6.84 -8.95
C PHE A 91 -14.42 7.22 -10.42
N ILE A 92 -13.37 7.04 -11.19
CA ILE A 92 -13.37 7.25 -12.64
C ILE A 92 -13.44 5.91 -13.38
N PRO A 93 -13.78 5.89 -14.69
CA PRO A 93 -13.66 4.67 -15.49
C PRO A 93 -12.25 4.10 -15.44
N GLU A 94 -12.14 2.78 -15.58
CA GLU A 94 -10.85 2.10 -15.59
C GLU A 94 -9.90 2.75 -16.62
N PRO A 95 -8.69 3.17 -16.21
CA PRO A 95 -7.76 3.88 -17.08
C PRO A 95 -7.53 3.21 -18.43
N SER A 96 -7.42 1.88 -18.46
CA SER A 96 -7.21 1.06 -19.67
C SER A 96 -8.33 1.20 -20.71
N LYS A 97 -9.55 1.54 -20.28
CA LYS A 97 -10.74 1.68 -21.14
C LYS A 97 -10.86 3.08 -21.75
N LEU A 98 -9.98 4.02 -21.38
CA LEU A 98 -9.93 5.36 -21.95
C LEU A 98 -9.11 5.36 -23.25
N SER A 99 -9.47 6.22 -24.20
CA SER A 99 -8.70 6.35 -25.45
C SER A 99 -7.26 6.82 -25.16
N SER A 100 -6.30 6.38 -25.98
CA SER A 100 -4.89 6.72 -25.84
C SER A 100 -4.66 8.24 -25.83
N GLU A 101 -5.39 8.98 -26.66
CA GLU A 101 -5.30 10.44 -26.74
C GLU A 101 -5.76 11.10 -25.44
N LEU A 102 -6.83 10.58 -24.83
CA LEU A 102 -7.35 11.12 -23.57
C LEU A 102 -6.42 10.79 -22.40
N ARG A 103 -5.90 9.56 -22.35
CA ARG A 103 -4.91 9.14 -21.33
C ARG A 103 -3.69 10.03 -21.36
N GLN A 104 -3.15 10.29 -22.55
CA GLN A 104 -2.00 11.17 -22.75
C GLN A 104 -2.33 12.63 -22.39
N ALA A 105 -3.47 13.15 -22.83
CA ALA A 105 -3.86 14.54 -22.56
C ALA A 105 -4.11 14.82 -21.06
N LEU A 106 -4.49 13.81 -20.29
CA LEU A 106 -4.82 13.92 -18.87
C LEU A 106 -3.75 13.34 -17.93
N ASP A 107 -2.59 12.89 -18.44
CA ASP A 107 -1.56 12.24 -17.64
C ASP A 107 -2.11 11.06 -16.79
N VAL A 108 -3.09 10.31 -17.32
CA VAL A 108 -3.79 9.26 -16.55
C VAL A 108 -2.81 8.20 -16.07
N ASP A 109 -1.91 7.76 -16.94
CA ASP A 109 -0.91 6.74 -16.60
C ASP A 109 0.08 7.22 -15.52
N VAL A 110 0.25 8.54 -15.36
CA VAL A 110 1.10 9.10 -14.30
C VAL A 110 0.42 8.99 -12.94
N ALA A 111 -0.92 9.06 -12.89
CA ALA A 111 -1.69 8.87 -11.67
C ALA A 111 -1.56 7.43 -11.13
N PHE A 112 -1.36 6.46 -12.01
CA PHE A 112 -1.21 5.03 -11.67
C PHE A 112 -0.16 4.77 -10.57
N HIS A 113 1.00 5.42 -10.67
CA HIS A 113 2.14 5.19 -9.79
C HIS A 113 2.47 6.37 -8.87
N THR A 114 1.71 7.48 -8.93
CA THR A 114 2.03 8.69 -8.16
C THR A 114 1.22 8.72 -6.87
N THR A 115 1.90 8.73 -5.73
CA THR A 115 1.24 8.75 -4.40
C THR A 115 1.36 10.09 -3.66
N SER A 116 2.24 10.99 -4.10
CA SER A 116 2.39 12.29 -3.46
C SER A 116 1.22 13.22 -3.80
N ALA A 117 0.44 13.63 -2.78
CA ALA A 117 -0.65 14.59 -2.88
C ALA A 117 -0.31 15.81 -3.75
N ARG A 118 0.85 16.43 -3.50
CA ARG A 118 1.31 17.60 -4.27
C ARG A 118 1.52 17.29 -5.75
N ARG A 119 2.06 16.12 -6.10
CA ARG A 119 2.25 15.72 -7.51
C ARG A 119 0.91 15.40 -8.16
N ILE A 120 0.05 14.65 -7.47
CA ILE A 120 -1.30 14.26 -7.94
C ILE A 120 -2.14 15.51 -8.25
N ALA A 121 -2.09 16.52 -7.38
CA ALA A 121 -2.85 17.76 -7.53
C ALA A 121 -2.56 18.51 -8.85
N HIS A 122 -1.40 18.29 -9.48
CA HIS A 122 -1.01 18.99 -10.72
C HIS A 122 -1.24 18.15 -11.98
N LEU A 123 -1.71 16.90 -11.87
CA LEU A 123 -1.98 16.05 -13.03
C LEU A 123 -3.20 16.55 -13.80
N GLY A 124 -3.19 16.38 -15.13
CA GLY A 124 -4.31 16.73 -15.99
C GLY A 124 -5.63 16.09 -15.54
N ILE A 125 -5.60 14.79 -15.19
CA ILE A 125 -6.77 14.04 -14.74
C ILE A 125 -7.38 14.65 -13.48
N THR A 126 -6.56 15.04 -12.51
CA THR A 126 -7.00 15.72 -11.29
C THR A 126 -7.69 17.04 -11.62
N GLN A 127 -7.08 17.85 -12.48
CA GLN A 127 -7.62 19.15 -12.88
C GLN A 127 -8.93 19.03 -13.66
N HIS A 128 -9.08 17.94 -14.41
CA HIS A 128 -10.28 17.63 -15.17
C HIS A 128 -11.42 17.12 -14.27
N VAL A 129 -11.12 16.16 -13.38
CA VAL A 129 -12.07 15.68 -12.36
C VAL A 129 -12.59 16.83 -11.50
N LEU A 130 -11.70 17.73 -11.04
CA LEU A 130 -12.11 18.92 -10.27
C LEU A 130 -13.08 19.83 -11.04
N ARG A 131 -12.93 19.97 -12.35
CA ARG A 131 -13.84 20.76 -13.18
C ARG A 131 -15.18 20.07 -13.41
N ILE A 132 -15.17 18.77 -13.61
CA ILE A 132 -16.38 17.96 -13.69
C ILE A 132 -17.18 18.12 -12.40
N LEU A 133 -16.54 17.95 -11.25
CA LEU A 133 -17.19 18.13 -9.95
C LEU A 133 -17.66 19.58 -9.73
N GLN A 134 -16.86 20.57 -10.13
CA GLN A 134 -17.21 21.99 -10.08
C GLN A 134 -18.49 22.28 -10.89
N HIS A 135 -18.57 21.79 -12.13
CA HIS A 135 -19.73 21.97 -12.99
C HIS A 135 -20.95 21.25 -12.40
N TRP A 136 -20.79 19.96 -12.08
CA TRP A 136 -21.86 19.14 -11.49
C TRP A 136 -22.46 19.77 -10.23
N THR A 137 -21.62 20.26 -9.33
CA THR A 137 -22.06 20.91 -8.07
C THR A 137 -22.80 22.21 -8.34
N SER A 138 -22.36 23.00 -9.33
CA SER A 138 -23.00 24.27 -9.69
C SER A 138 -24.39 24.08 -10.32
N CYS A 139 -24.70 22.88 -10.82
CA CYS A 139 -25.99 22.52 -11.37
C CYS A 139 -26.97 21.93 -10.31
N GLN A 140 -26.52 21.73 -9.05
CA GLN A 140 -27.38 21.22 -7.98
C GLN A 140 -28.11 22.36 -7.26
N GLU A 141 -29.36 22.12 -6.87
CA GLU A 141 -30.13 23.05 -6.02
C GLU A 141 -29.64 23.05 -4.56
N ASP A 142 -29.34 21.87 -4.00
CA ASP A 142 -28.81 21.69 -2.63
C ASP A 142 -27.62 20.70 -2.61
N PRO A 143 -26.41 21.14 -2.97
CA PRO A 143 -25.23 20.28 -2.96
C PRO A 143 -24.83 19.83 -1.54
N ILE A 144 -25.21 20.57 -0.49
CA ILE A 144 -24.92 20.21 0.91
C ILE A 144 -25.83 19.06 1.36
N GLY A 145 -27.08 19.04 0.90
CA GLY A 145 -28.08 18.02 1.20
C GLY A 145 -27.63 16.60 0.87
N ILE A 146 -26.75 16.43 -0.13
CA ILE A 146 -26.15 15.16 -0.52
C ILE A 146 -25.46 14.48 0.68
N PHE A 147 -24.72 15.24 1.49
CA PHE A 147 -23.89 14.67 2.54
C PHE A 147 -24.65 14.35 3.84
N LYS A 148 -25.85 14.91 4.02
CA LYS A 148 -26.63 14.76 5.26
C LYS A 148 -27.21 13.37 5.49
N LYS A 149 -27.38 12.56 4.44
CA LYS A 149 -28.16 11.30 4.50
C LYS A 149 -27.46 10.09 3.87
N ILE A 150 -26.23 10.26 3.39
CA ILE A 150 -25.52 9.16 2.74
C ILE A 150 -24.82 8.25 3.77
N PRO A 151 -24.73 6.95 3.50
CA PRO A 151 -23.90 6.04 4.27
C PRO A 151 -22.43 6.47 4.28
N TYR A 152 -21.73 6.16 5.36
CA TYR A 152 -20.28 6.25 5.39
C TYR A 152 -19.64 5.46 4.23
N GLY A 153 -18.61 6.01 3.59
CA GLY A 153 -17.92 5.37 2.48
C GLY A 153 -18.72 5.31 1.17
N SER A 154 -19.78 6.11 1.02
CA SER A 154 -20.50 6.27 -0.26
C SER A 154 -19.58 6.78 -1.36
N ARG A 155 -19.91 6.53 -2.63
CA ARG A 155 -19.01 6.81 -3.76
C ARG A 155 -19.64 7.80 -4.73
N ILE A 156 -18.84 8.72 -5.25
CA ILE A 156 -19.18 9.51 -6.44
C ILE A 156 -18.57 8.77 -7.64
N VAL A 157 -19.37 8.30 -8.58
CA VAL A 157 -18.90 7.52 -9.73
C VAL A 157 -19.12 8.30 -11.00
N LEU A 158 -18.03 8.57 -11.72
CA LEU A 158 -18.05 9.08 -13.09
C LEU A 158 -18.18 7.88 -14.02
N LYS A 159 -19.31 7.76 -14.74
CA LYS A 159 -19.53 6.64 -15.67
C LYS A 159 -18.72 6.78 -16.96
N ASN A 160 -18.38 8.01 -17.32
CA ASN A 160 -17.60 8.37 -18.49
C ASN A 160 -16.54 9.43 -18.13
N MET A 161 -15.60 9.66 -19.04
CA MET A 161 -14.59 10.73 -18.92
C MET A 161 -14.63 11.62 -20.17
N PRO A 162 -15.62 12.53 -20.29
CA PRO A 162 -15.80 13.34 -21.49
C PRO A 162 -14.79 14.48 -21.55
N LYS A 163 -14.48 14.97 -22.75
CA LYS A 163 -13.62 16.16 -22.94
C LYS A 163 -14.32 17.45 -22.49
N ASN A 164 -15.63 17.54 -22.76
CA ASN A 164 -16.49 18.61 -22.26
C ASN A 164 -17.12 18.18 -20.93
N VAL A 165 -16.92 19.01 -19.90
CA VAL A 165 -17.33 18.69 -18.52
C VAL A 165 -18.84 18.65 -18.33
N ALA A 166 -19.62 19.29 -19.22
CA ALA A 166 -21.08 19.27 -19.18
C ALA A 166 -21.67 17.91 -19.58
N ASP A 167 -20.89 17.09 -20.30
CA ASP A 167 -21.32 15.78 -20.79
C ASP A 167 -21.00 14.65 -19.78
N ALA A 168 -20.57 15.02 -18.56
CA ALA A 168 -20.16 14.06 -17.55
C ALA A 168 -21.37 13.43 -16.85
N GLU A 169 -21.40 12.09 -16.84
CA GLU A 169 -22.42 11.31 -16.17
C GLU A 169 -21.95 10.91 -14.77
N ILE A 170 -22.55 11.52 -13.75
CA ILE A 170 -22.20 11.30 -12.34
C ILE A 170 -23.35 10.61 -11.62
N ILE A 171 -23.03 9.55 -10.88
CA ILE A 171 -23.96 8.92 -9.93
C ILE A 171 -23.36 8.90 -8.53
N ILE A 172 -24.23 8.96 -7.51
CA ILE A 172 -23.85 8.70 -6.13
C ILE A 172 -24.27 7.27 -5.80
N ALA A 173 -23.30 6.41 -5.49
CA ALA A 173 -23.54 5.03 -5.10
C ALA A 173 -23.50 4.92 -3.56
N PRO A 174 -24.63 4.66 -2.88
CA PRO A 174 -24.69 4.52 -1.44
C PRO A 174 -24.06 3.20 -0.97
N THR A 175 -23.19 3.24 0.03
CA THR A 175 -22.47 2.05 0.53
C THR A 175 -23.15 1.46 1.77
N HIS A 176 -24.45 1.15 1.69
CA HIS A 176 -25.19 0.61 2.85
C HIS A 176 -24.63 -0.74 3.35
N TYR A 177 -24.04 -1.54 2.46
CA TYR A 177 -23.47 -2.83 2.82
C TYR A 177 -22.30 -2.69 3.81
N LEU A 178 -21.52 -1.60 3.72
CA LEU A 178 -20.40 -1.31 4.61
C LEU A 178 -20.92 -1.03 6.02
N GLU A 179 -21.87 -0.11 6.16
CA GLU A 179 -22.49 0.19 7.45
C GLU A 179 -23.11 -1.05 8.09
N ARG A 180 -23.65 -1.99 7.30
CA ARG A 180 -24.17 -3.27 7.80
C ARG A 180 -23.08 -4.15 8.42
N GLN A 181 -21.89 -4.19 7.84
CA GLN A 181 -20.76 -5.02 8.29
C GLN A 181 -20.06 -4.47 9.53
N LEU A 182 -20.10 -3.15 9.74
CA LEU A 182 -19.45 -2.52 10.89
C LEU A 182 -20.08 -2.94 12.23
N TRP A 183 -19.25 -3.09 13.26
CA TRP A 183 -19.63 -3.50 14.60
C TRP A 183 -19.98 -2.28 15.46
N SER A 184 -20.90 -2.46 16.43
CA SER A 184 -21.10 -1.47 17.49
C SER A 184 -20.07 -1.67 18.61
N VAL A 185 -19.97 -0.68 19.49
CA VAL A 185 -19.15 -0.78 20.71
C VAL A 185 -19.55 -1.99 21.55
N SER A 186 -20.84 -2.24 21.72
CA SER A 186 -21.36 -3.40 22.45
C SER A 186 -20.95 -4.73 21.80
N SER A 187 -20.92 -4.80 20.47
CA SER A 187 -20.45 -6.00 19.75
C SER A 187 -18.95 -6.23 19.96
N LEU A 188 -18.13 -5.17 19.95
CA LEU A 188 -16.70 -5.26 20.23
C LEU A 188 -16.46 -5.74 21.67
N GLN A 189 -17.14 -5.16 22.66
CA GLN A 189 -17.04 -5.58 24.07
C GLN A 189 -17.44 -7.04 24.27
N ALA A 190 -18.55 -7.46 23.66
CA ALA A 190 -19.02 -8.84 23.76
C ALA A 190 -18.05 -9.84 23.13
N ALA A 191 -17.41 -9.46 22.01
CA ALA A 191 -16.50 -10.35 21.28
C ALA A 191 -15.08 -10.41 21.88
N TRP A 192 -14.59 -9.30 22.43
CA TRP A 192 -13.21 -9.21 22.94
C TRP A 192 -13.09 -9.49 24.45
N GLY A 193 -14.21 -9.47 25.17
CA GLY A 193 -14.24 -9.71 26.61
C GLY A 193 -13.77 -8.51 27.43
N SER A 194 -13.74 -8.67 28.75
CA SER A 194 -13.39 -7.61 29.70
C SER A 194 -11.91 -7.23 29.70
N ASP A 195 -11.04 -8.06 29.13
CA ASP A 195 -9.59 -7.88 29.16
C ASP A 195 -9.11 -6.81 28.16
N VAL A 196 -9.98 -6.39 27.23
CA VAL A 196 -9.68 -5.34 26.26
C VAL A 196 -10.43 -4.06 26.62
N GLU A 197 -9.70 -3.11 27.19
CA GLU A 197 -10.23 -1.78 27.51
C GLU A 197 -10.43 -0.96 26.23
N LEU A 198 -11.68 -0.61 25.92
CA LEU A 198 -12.02 0.24 24.79
C LEU A 198 -11.87 1.73 25.14
N PRO A 199 -11.34 2.56 24.23
CA PRO A 199 -11.28 4.00 24.45
C PRO A 199 -12.67 4.66 24.38
N PRO A 200 -12.81 5.91 24.86
CA PRO A 200 -14.05 6.67 24.74
C PRO A 200 -14.50 6.84 23.29
N THR A 201 -15.80 7.05 23.10
CA THR A 201 -16.41 7.25 21.77
C THR A 201 -16.56 8.72 21.43
N VAL A 202 -16.35 9.07 20.15
CA VAL A 202 -16.66 10.38 19.57
C VAL A 202 -17.58 10.18 18.38
N ASP A 203 -18.67 10.94 18.31
CA ASP A 203 -19.55 10.93 17.14
C ASP A 203 -18.81 11.52 15.93
N LEU A 204 -18.95 10.87 14.77
CA LEU A 204 -18.36 11.29 13.50
C LEU A 204 -18.67 12.76 13.17
N ASP A 205 -19.86 13.24 13.51
CA ASP A 205 -20.27 14.63 13.24
C ASP A 205 -19.48 15.65 14.08
N ASN A 206 -18.83 15.20 15.16
CA ASN A 206 -17.93 16.02 15.98
C ASN A 206 -16.45 15.91 15.56
N VAL A 207 -16.16 15.17 14.48
CA VAL A 207 -14.81 15.02 13.94
C VAL A 207 -14.67 15.87 12.68
N VAL A 208 -13.71 16.78 12.65
CA VAL A 208 -13.51 17.66 11.49
C VAL A 208 -12.42 17.11 10.59
N TYR A 209 -12.72 16.90 9.31
CA TYR A 209 -11.74 16.46 8.33
C TYR A 209 -10.69 17.56 8.04
N VAL A 210 -9.41 17.20 8.02
CA VAL A 210 -8.31 18.11 7.65
C VAL A 210 -7.72 17.73 6.29
N SER A 211 -7.25 16.48 6.14
CA SER A 211 -6.70 15.97 4.87
C SER A 211 -6.63 14.45 4.80
N GLN A 212 -6.59 13.88 3.59
CA GLN A 212 -6.30 12.45 3.39
C GLN A 212 -4.79 12.23 3.24
N LEU A 213 -4.21 11.32 4.03
CA LEU A 213 -2.77 10.98 3.92
C LEU A 213 -2.55 9.69 3.11
N HIS A 214 -3.40 8.69 3.29
CA HIS A 214 -3.35 7.39 2.60
C HIS A 214 -4.76 6.79 2.46
N ASP A 215 -4.93 5.63 1.84
CA ASP A 215 -6.24 4.98 1.64
C ASP A 215 -7.02 4.68 2.92
N SER A 216 -6.34 4.45 4.03
CA SER A 216 -6.93 4.12 5.34
C SER A 216 -6.76 5.22 6.38
N VAL A 217 -6.00 6.28 6.07
CA VAL A 217 -5.52 7.27 7.07
C VAL A 217 -5.87 8.70 6.67
N CYS A 218 -6.63 9.35 7.54
CA CYS A 218 -7.00 10.77 7.45
C CYS A 218 -6.35 11.55 8.60
N LEU A 219 -6.06 12.82 8.37
CA LEU A 219 -5.81 13.80 9.41
C LEU A 219 -7.15 14.44 9.78
N VAL A 220 -7.47 14.49 11.07
CA VAL A 220 -8.71 15.08 11.58
C VAL A 220 -8.44 15.98 12.78
N GLU A 221 -9.39 16.84 13.10
CA GLU A 221 -9.41 17.63 14.31
C GLU A 221 -10.57 17.22 15.21
N ILE A 222 -10.28 17.05 16.50
CA ILE A 222 -11.26 16.81 17.56
C ILE A 222 -10.88 17.76 18.70
N GLU A 223 -11.82 18.64 19.09
CA GLU A 223 -11.63 19.62 20.16
C GLU A 223 -10.35 20.48 20.00
N GLY A 224 -10.05 20.91 18.76
CA GLY A 224 -8.87 21.75 18.46
C GLY A 224 -7.54 21.02 18.46
N LYS A 225 -7.54 19.68 18.65
CA LYS A 225 -6.34 18.85 18.55
C LYS A 225 -6.37 17.99 17.29
N THR A 226 -5.24 17.95 16.60
CA THR A 226 -5.05 17.13 15.41
C THR A 226 -4.76 15.66 15.78
N TRP A 227 -5.43 14.75 15.09
CA TRP A 227 -5.31 13.30 15.26
C TRP A 227 -5.17 12.59 13.92
N ILE A 228 -4.55 11.42 13.96
CA ILE A 228 -4.70 10.43 12.89
C ILE A 228 -6.04 9.75 13.09
N PHE A 229 -6.89 9.74 12.07
CA PHE A 229 -8.10 8.93 12.03
C PHE A 229 -7.91 7.79 11.03
N LYS A 230 -7.91 6.56 11.56
CA LYS A 230 -7.79 5.35 10.74
C LYS A 230 -9.17 4.76 10.50
N ALA A 231 -9.53 4.64 9.22
CA ALA A 231 -10.83 4.15 8.81
C ALA A 231 -10.79 3.58 7.39
N LEU A 232 -11.56 2.52 7.16
CA LEU A 232 -11.58 1.78 5.91
C LEU A 232 -12.96 1.81 5.26
N THR A 233 -12.99 1.86 3.93
CA THR A 233 -14.21 1.75 3.12
C THR A 233 -14.38 0.35 2.49
N SER A 234 -13.42 -0.55 2.72
CA SER A 234 -13.40 -1.97 2.31
C SER A 234 -12.50 -2.79 3.26
N TYR A 235 -12.70 -4.10 3.33
CA TYR A 235 -11.94 -5.01 4.19
C TYR A 235 -11.86 -4.57 5.65
N THR A 236 -13.02 -4.27 6.26
CA THR A 236 -13.12 -3.70 7.62
C THR A 236 -12.56 -4.62 8.71
N LYS A 237 -12.45 -5.93 8.44
CA LYS A 237 -11.81 -6.90 9.35
C LYS A 237 -10.39 -6.50 9.76
N TYR A 238 -9.61 -5.90 8.86
CA TYR A 238 -8.24 -5.51 9.16
C TYR A 238 -8.18 -4.32 10.13
N LEU A 239 -9.14 -3.39 10.02
CA LEU A 239 -9.28 -2.26 10.95
C LEU A 239 -9.55 -2.74 12.38
N TYR A 240 -10.52 -3.64 12.54
CA TYR A 240 -10.84 -4.20 13.86
C TYR A 240 -9.74 -5.09 14.40
N HIS A 241 -9.03 -5.80 13.53
CA HIS A 241 -7.87 -6.58 13.93
C HIS A 241 -6.80 -5.67 14.53
N GLU A 242 -6.37 -4.65 13.81
CA GLU A 242 -5.39 -3.68 14.28
C GLU A 242 -5.84 -2.96 15.55
N LEU A 243 -7.09 -2.48 15.60
CA LEU A 243 -7.66 -1.84 16.80
C LEU A 243 -7.48 -2.75 18.01
N ARG A 244 -7.86 -4.03 17.91
CA ARG A 244 -7.69 -4.99 19.00
C ARG A 244 -6.21 -5.19 19.33
N GLN A 245 -5.34 -5.36 18.34
CA GLN A 245 -3.90 -5.54 18.57
C GLN A 245 -3.33 -4.37 19.38
N LEU A 246 -3.54 -3.13 18.92
CA LEU A 246 -3.03 -1.93 19.59
C LEU A 246 -3.59 -1.74 21.02
N LEU A 247 -4.81 -2.20 21.29
CA LEU A 247 -5.39 -2.21 22.64
C LEU A 247 -4.83 -3.32 23.54
N THR A 248 -4.10 -4.30 23.00
CA THR A 248 -3.51 -5.41 23.76
C THR A 248 -1.99 -5.35 23.87
N ILE A 249 -1.31 -4.63 22.97
CA ILE A 249 0.14 -4.43 23.04
C ILE A 249 0.49 -3.62 24.29
N PRO A 250 1.39 -4.12 25.16
CA PRO A 250 1.96 -3.31 26.23
C PRO A 250 2.73 -2.12 25.66
N SER A 251 2.63 -0.96 26.30
CA SER A 251 3.24 0.28 25.81
C SER A 251 4.75 0.15 25.57
N HIS A 252 5.22 0.66 24.42
CA HIS A 252 6.64 0.78 24.10
C HIS A 252 6.86 2.12 23.37
N PRO A 253 7.93 2.89 23.66
CA PRO A 253 8.14 4.23 23.10
C PRO A 253 8.27 4.27 21.57
N ASN A 254 8.67 3.16 20.96
CA ASN A 254 8.86 3.03 19.51
C ASN A 254 7.75 2.23 18.81
N ILE A 255 6.63 2.01 19.50
CA ILE A 255 5.37 1.50 18.93
C ILE A 255 4.32 2.61 19.08
N VAL A 256 3.47 2.79 18.08
CA VAL A 256 2.39 3.80 18.12
C VAL A 256 1.59 3.71 19.42
N SER A 257 1.23 4.86 19.95
CA SER A 257 0.43 4.95 21.17
C SER A 257 -0.94 4.29 21.00
N ARG A 258 -1.55 3.89 22.12
CA ARG A 258 -2.85 3.22 22.13
C ARG A 258 -3.91 4.12 21.47
N PRO A 259 -4.91 3.53 20.79
CA PRO A 259 -6.06 4.26 20.25
C PRO A 259 -6.72 5.15 21.30
N VAL A 260 -7.00 6.40 20.94
CA VAL A 260 -7.48 7.43 21.89
C VAL A 260 -9.00 7.55 21.88
N HIS A 261 -9.62 7.40 20.71
CA HIS A 261 -11.07 7.45 20.54
C HIS A 261 -11.55 6.38 19.57
N LEU A 262 -12.71 5.78 19.85
CA LEU A 262 -13.51 5.11 18.82
C LEU A 262 -14.39 6.16 18.13
N VAL A 263 -14.32 6.25 16.81
CA VAL A 263 -15.22 7.14 16.06
C VAL A 263 -16.46 6.35 15.67
N THR A 264 -17.63 6.88 16.02
CA THR A 264 -18.91 6.21 15.81
C THR A 264 -19.83 7.00 14.90
N LYS A 265 -20.65 6.31 14.12
CA LYS A 265 -21.69 6.93 13.30
C LYS A 265 -23.02 6.23 13.51
N GLN A 266 -24.11 7.00 13.62
CA GLN A 266 -25.46 6.45 13.50
C GLN A 266 -25.72 6.00 12.06
N CYS A 267 -25.94 4.71 11.86
CA CYS A 267 -26.26 4.12 10.58
C CYS A 267 -27.68 4.50 10.16
N GLY A 268 -27.90 4.67 8.86
CA GLY A 268 -29.22 5.06 8.33
C GLY A 268 -30.28 3.96 8.47
N PHE A 269 -29.88 2.71 8.75
CA PHE A 269 -30.77 1.56 8.84
C PHE A 269 -30.68 0.89 10.22
N GLY A 270 -31.84 0.62 10.84
CA GLY A 270 -31.94 -0.16 12.08
C GLY A 270 -31.43 0.54 13.36
N GLY A 271 -31.10 1.84 13.31
CA GLY A 271 -30.69 2.61 14.49
C GLY A 271 -29.33 2.21 15.09
N LYS A 272 -28.56 1.36 14.40
CA LYS A 272 -27.24 0.92 14.87
C LYS A 272 -26.28 2.11 14.92
N VAL A 273 -25.55 2.24 16.02
CA VAL A 273 -24.38 3.12 16.13
C VAL A 273 -23.13 2.27 15.91
N ALA A 274 -22.52 2.42 14.73
CA ALA A 274 -21.39 1.61 14.31
C ALA A 274 -20.07 2.33 14.58
N VAL A 275 -19.04 1.57 14.95
CA VAL A 275 -17.65 2.02 15.01
C VAL A 275 -17.13 2.04 13.58
N ILE A 276 -16.80 3.22 13.06
CA ILE A 276 -16.29 3.39 11.69
C ILE A 276 -14.76 3.39 11.64
N GLY A 277 -14.11 3.62 12.77
CA GLY A 277 -12.67 3.67 12.90
C GLY A 277 -12.24 4.16 14.28
N PHE A 278 -10.96 4.49 14.40
CA PHE A 278 -10.36 4.94 15.65
C PHE A 278 -9.30 5.99 15.40
N THR A 279 -8.95 6.74 16.45
CA THR A 279 -7.91 7.77 16.37
C THR A 279 -6.61 7.37 17.06
N LEU A 280 -5.50 7.82 16.48
CA LEU A 280 -4.14 7.66 16.97
C LEU A 280 -3.46 9.02 17.06
N GLU A 281 -2.37 9.07 17.82
CA GLU A 281 -1.53 10.27 17.90
C GLU A 281 -0.95 10.65 16.53
N TYR A 282 -0.94 11.96 16.25
CA TYR A 282 -0.34 12.49 15.04
C TYR A 282 1.13 12.83 15.26
N HIS A 283 2.01 12.20 14.47
CA HIS A 283 3.43 12.47 14.44
C HIS A 283 3.77 13.45 13.30
N ILE A 284 4.08 14.70 13.66
CA ILE A 284 4.19 15.84 12.73
C ILE A 284 5.25 15.68 11.64
N HIS A 285 6.29 14.90 11.90
CA HIS A 285 7.36 14.70 10.92
C HIS A 285 6.95 13.73 9.82
N GLY A 286 5.92 12.91 9.99
CA GLY A 286 5.50 11.93 8.99
C GLY A 286 6.49 10.77 8.82
N SER A 287 6.40 10.08 7.69
CA SER A 287 7.11 8.82 7.42
C SER A 287 8.60 9.02 7.11
N LEU A 288 9.42 8.12 7.65
CA LEU A 288 10.85 8.06 7.41
C LEU A 288 11.19 7.82 5.92
N ARG A 289 10.30 7.18 5.16
CA ARG A 289 10.42 7.01 3.69
C ARG A 289 10.68 8.32 2.98
N ASP A 290 9.86 9.33 3.27
CA ASP A 290 9.93 10.62 2.59
C ASP A 290 10.98 11.55 3.22
N LEU A 291 11.30 11.33 4.49
CA LEU A 291 12.23 12.17 5.25
C LEU A 291 13.68 11.79 5.04
N ILE A 292 14.04 10.51 5.13
CA ILE A 292 15.44 10.12 5.21
C ILE A 292 16.28 10.55 4.01
N PRO A 293 15.81 10.45 2.73
CA PRO A 293 16.61 10.87 1.59
C PRO A 293 16.83 12.38 1.61
N PHE A 294 15.79 13.14 1.99
CA PHE A 294 15.88 14.59 2.14
C PHE A 294 16.88 14.98 3.25
N LEU A 295 16.77 14.38 4.43
CA LEU A 295 17.67 14.66 5.55
C LEU A 295 19.12 14.33 5.19
N LYS A 296 19.38 13.20 4.52
CA LYS A 296 20.72 12.83 4.05
C LYS A 296 21.26 13.79 3.01
N LEU A 297 20.45 14.17 2.01
CA LEU A 297 20.86 15.10 0.95
C LEU A 297 21.28 16.46 1.53
N HIS A 298 20.65 16.88 2.62
CA HIS A 298 20.93 18.14 3.30
C HIS A 298 21.85 18.03 4.53
N ASN A 299 22.51 16.87 4.73
CA ASN A 299 23.40 16.62 5.88
C ASN A 299 22.75 16.89 7.26
N MET A 300 21.46 16.60 7.39
CA MET A 300 20.65 16.79 8.61
C MET A 300 20.45 15.50 9.42
N VAL A 301 21.13 14.42 9.03
CA VAL A 301 21.13 13.12 9.69
C VAL A 301 22.58 12.68 9.87
N SER A 302 22.91 12.28 11.09
CA SER A 302 24.21 11.71 11.44
C SER A 302 24.14 10.19 11.52
N LEU A 303 25.31 9.54 11.53
CA LEU A 303 25.40 8.10 11.78
C LEU A 303 24.85 7.73 13.18
N ALA A 304 24.91 8.64 14.15
CA ALA A 304 24.33 8.44 15.47
C ALA A 304 22.79 8.38 15.40
N ASP A 305 22.16 9.24 14.59
CA ASP A 305 20.71 9.21 14.37
C ASP A 305 20.27 7.91 13.66
N GLU A 306 21.02 7.50 12.64
CA GLU A 306 20.78 6.23 11.93
C GLU A 306 20.86 5.03 12.86
N THR A 307 21.89 5.00 13.72
CA THR A 307 22.09 3.95 14.72
C THR A 307 20.98 3.97 15.78
N LYS A 308 20.56 5.16 16.22
CA LYS A 308 19.45 5.33 17.15
C LYS A 308 18.16 4.73 16.60
N TRP A 309 17.78 5.10 15.37
CA TRP A 309 16.58 4.56 14.73
C TRP A 309 16.66 3.05 14.53
N ALA A 310 17.82 2.53 14.14
CA ALA A 310 18.04 1.08 14.03
C ALA A 310 17.78 0.34 15.36
N ILE A 311 18.34 0.82 16.47
CA ILE A 311 18.14 0.24 17.81
C ILE A 311 16.67 0.34 18.24
N GLN A 312 16.04 1.50 18.04
CA GLN A 312 14.64 1.73 18.40
C GLN A 312 13.68 0.75 17.70
N LEU A 313 13.90 0.49 16.41
CA LEU A 313 13.11 -0.46 15.63
C LEU A 313 13.37 -1.92 16.06
N ALA A 314 14.63 -2.30 16.26
CA ALA A 314 14.97 -3.64 16.74
C ALA A 314 14.39 -3.91 18.14
N SER A 315 14.47 -2.92 19.04
CA SER A 315 13.88 -2.97 20.38
C SER A 315 12.36 -3.15 20.34
N ALA A 316 11.67 -2.40 19.47
CA ALA A 316 10.22 -2.52 19.32
C ALA A 316 9.78 -3.91 18.84
N LEU A 317 10.51 -4.49 17.88
CA LEU A 317 10.25 -5.86 17.41
C LEU A 317 10.50 -6.92 18.50
N VAL A 318 11.60 -6.80 19.24
CA VAL A 318 11.89 -7.68 20.39
C VAL A 318 10.79 -7.58 21.43
N HIS A 319 10.33 -6.36 21.74
CA HIS A 319 9.23 -6.12 22.67
C HIS A 319 7.93 -6.77 22.21
N LEU A 320 7.55 -6.61 20.95
CA LEU A 320 6.34 -7.21 20.38
C LEU A 320 6.34 -8.74 20.58
N ARG A 321 7.44 -9.40 20.22
CA ARG A 321 7.61 -10.85 20.38
C ARG A 321 7.67 -11.33 21.83
N ALA A 322 8.25 -10.53 22.71
CA ALA A 322 8.42 -10.90 24.12
C ALA A 322 7.13 -10.73 24.92
N THR A 323 6.23 -9.85 24.48
CA THR A 323 5.05 -9.46 25.25
C THR A 323 3.74 -9.89 24.62
N THR A 324 3.76 -10.34 23.37
CA THR A 324 2.58 -10.75 22.62
C THR A 324 2.89 -11.93 21.71
N ASP A 325 1.86 -12.67 21.31
CA ASP A 325 1.96 -13.73 20.30
C ASP A 325 1.82 -13.18 18.87
N MET A 326 2.21 -11.91 18.64
CA MET A 326 2.03 -11.23 17.37
C MET A 326 3.34 -11.08 16.61
N PHE A 327 3.21 -11.00 15.29
CA PHE A 327 4.27 -10.64 14.34
C PHE A 327 3.90 -9.34 13.64
N TYR A 328 4.91 -8.63 13.14
CA TYR A 328 4.78 -7.39 12.39
C TYR A 328 5.09 -7.64 10.90
N PRO A 329 4.07 -7.90 10.05
CA PRO A 329 4.28 -8.49 8.72
C PRO A 329 4.72 -7.51 7.64
N ASP A 330 4.71 -6.20 7.92
CA ASP A 330 4.84 -5.16 6.90
C ASP A 330 5.85 -4.08 7.32
N LEU A 331 7.07 -4.54 7.64
CA LEU A 331 8.16 -3.65 8.06
C LEU A 331 8.82 -2.96 6.86
N ARG A 332 8.44 -1.70 6.67
CA ARG A 332 8.97 -0.79 5.65
C ARG A 332 9.05 0.64 6.18
N LEU A 333 9.80 1.50 5.49
CA LEU A 333 9.96 2.90 5.91
C LEU A 333 8.66 3.71 5.89
N ASP A 334 7.68 3.33 5.08
CA ASP A 334 6.33 3.91 5.04
C ASP A 334 5.65 3.81 6.41
N ASN A 335 5.85 2.69 7.09
CA ASN A 335 5.19 2.35 8.35
C ASN A 335 6.06 2.74 9.57
N ILE A 336 7.06 3.60 9.36
CA ILE A 336 7.91 4.18 10.41
C ILE A 336 7.78 5.69 10.32
N VAL A 337 7.33 6.32 11.40
CA VAL A 337 7.22 7.78 11.52
C VAL A 337 8.18 8.31 12.57
N LEU A 338 8.45 9.61 12.53
CA LEU A 338 9.28 10.26 13.55
C LEU A 338 8.41 11.03 14.56
N SER A 339 8.61 10.72 15.84
CA SER A 339 8.03 11.48 16.96
C SER A 339 8.50 12.94 16.96
N ALA A 340 7.89 13.82 17.76
CA ALA A 340 8.35 15.20 17.90
C ALA A 340 9.82 15.31 18.36
N SER A 341 10.31 14.30 19.09
CA SER A 341 11.71 14.17 19.53
C SER A 341 12.60 13.45 18.51
N ARG A 342 12.09 13.20 17.30
CA ARG A 342 12.74 12.46 16.20
C ARG A 342 13.11 11.03 16.55
N ASP A 343 12.32 10.39 17.40
CA ASP A 343 12.42 8.95 17.65
C ASP A 343 11.61 8.18 16.59
N ALA A 344 12.13 7.03 16.17
CA ALA A 344 11.42 6.15 15.25
C ALA A 344 10.24 5.48 15.97
N VAL A 345 9.06 5.54 15.37
CA VAL A 345 7.83 4.93 15.88
C VAL A 345 7.23 4.05 14.79
N MET A 346 7.04 2.77 15.09
CA MET A 346 6.33 1.83 14.23
C MET A 346 4.83 2.11 14.28
N VAL A 347 4.21 2.25 13.11
CA VAL A 347 2.77 2.46 12.93
C VAL A 347 2.20 1.36 12.04
N ASP A 348 0.91 1.41 11.75
CA ASP A 348 0.28 0.55 10.74
C ASP A 348 0.43 -0.95 11.02
N PHE A 349 -0.32 -1.43 12.01
CA PHE A 349 -0.35 -2.85 12.41
C PHE A 349 -1.42 -3.62 11.64
N GLU A 350 -1.85 -3.10 10.48
CA GLU A 350 -2.81 -3.76 9.61
C GLU A 350 -2.13 -4.93 8.87
N GLN A 351 -2.61 -6.15 9.08
CA GLN A 351 -2.00 -7.34 8.49
C GLN A 351 -2.49 -7.62 7.06
N ARG A 352 -2.61 -6.58 6.22
CA ARG A 352 -3.24 -6.65 4.89
C ARG A 352 -2.39 -7.30 3.80
N GLY A 353 -1.07 -7.20 3.89
CA GLY A 353 -0.19 -7.72 2.85
C GLY A 353 1.28 -7.51 3.20
N VAL A 354 2.14 -7.93 2.28
CA VAL A 354 3.59 -7.81 2.41
C VAL A 354 4.12 -7.28 1.10
N TRP A 355 4.89 -6.20 1.14
CA TRP A 355 5.54 -5.69 -0.06
C TRP A 355 6.68 -6.62 -0.44
N CYS A 356 6.60 -7.22 -1.63
CA CYS A 356 7.55 -8.24 -2.09
C CYS A 356 9.01 -7.76 -2.08
N GLU A 357 9.22 -6.45 -2.23
CA GLU A 357 10.52 -5.81 -2.13
C GLU A 357 11.12 -5.94 -0.73
N PHE A 358 10.35 -5.77 0.34
CA PHE A 358 10.83 -5.90 1.72
C PHE A 358 10.74 -7.34 2.24
N ALA A 359 9.75 -8.10 1.75
CA ALA A 359 9.44 -9.45 2.18
C ALA A 359 10.64 -10.42 2.11
N ALA A 360 10.68 -11.34 3.07
CA ALA A 360 11.58 -12.48 3.04
C ALA A 360 11.20 -13.44 1.90
N PRO A 361 12.16 -14.17 1.30
CA PRO A 361 11.88 -15.13 0.23
C PRO A 361 10.87 -16.21 0.64
N GLU A 362 10.83 -16.60 1.92
CA GLU A 362 9.84 -17.54 2.46
C GLU A 362 8.40 -17.00 2.36
N VAL A 363 8.21 -15.73 2.74
CA VAL A 363 6.92 -15.04 2.65
C VAL A 363 6.52 -14.83 1.20
N ASN A 364 7.47 -14.44 0.34
CA ASN A 364 7.24 -14.30 -1.09
C ASN A 364 6.82 -15.61 -1.74
N ALA A 365 7.47 -16.73 -1.43
CA ALA A 365 7.09 -18.05 -1.96
C ALA A 365 5.63 -18.39 -1.65
N LEU A 366 5.19 -18.14 -0.40
CA LEU A 366 3.82 -18.36 0.03
C LEU A 366 2.83 -17.39 -0.63
N GLU A 367 3.20 -16.11 -0.76
CA GLU A 367 2.37 -15.11 -1.43
C GLU A 367 2.22 -15.41 -2.93
N TYR A 368 3.27 -15.91 -3.59
CA TYR A 368 3.18 -16.30 -5.00
C TYR A 368 2.20 -17.44 -5.20
N VAL A 369 2.29 -18.48 -4.37
CA VAL A 369 1.33 -19.59 -4.39
C VAL A 369 -0.09 -19.09 -4.09
N ARG A 370 -0.25 -18.16 -3.14
CA ARG A 370 -1.56 -17.57 -2.83
C ARG A 370 -2.16 -16.82 -4.00
N LEU A 371 -1.37 -15.97 -4.66
CA LEU A 371 -1.83 -15.23 -5.83
C LEU A 371 -2.27 -16.18 -6.94
N LEU A 372 -1.50 -17.23 -7.22
CA LEU A 372 -1.87 -18.24 -8.22
C LEU A 372 -3.11 -19.05 -7.82
N ALA A 373 -3.33 -19.30 -6.52
CA ALA A 373 -4.46 -20.09 -6.03
C ALA A 373 -5.80 -19.35 -6.04
N ILE A 374 -5.81 -18.01 -6.08
CA ILE A 374 -7.04 -17.19 -6.10
C ILE A 374 -7.30 -16.56 -7.47
N ASP A 375 -6.35 -16.65 -8.40
CA ASP A 375 -6.47 -16.02 -9.70
C ASP A 375 -7.45 -16.80 -10.59
N GLU A 376 -8.40 -16.07 -11.20
CA GLU A 376 -9.44 -16.60 -12.06
C GLU A 376 -9.08 -16.54 -13.56
N GLU A 377 -7.99 -15.86 -13.93
CA GLU A 377 -7.56 -15.64 -15.31
C GLU A 377 -6.54 -16.68 -15.81
N ILE A 378 -5.88 -17.40 -14.90
CA ILE A 378 -4.97 -18.51 -15.23
C ILE A 378 -5.72 -19.86 -15.42
N PRO A 379 -5.10 -20.89 -16.04
CA PRO A 379 -5.74 -22.19 -16.21
C PRO A 379 -6.18 -22.82 -14.88
N THR A 380 -7.42 -23.33 -14.81
CA THR A 380 -8.03 -23.88 -13.59
C THR A 380 -7.18 -24.96 -12.93
N GLU A 381 -6.55 -25.84 -13.71
CA GLU A 381 -5.65 -26.90 -13.20
C GLU A 381 -4.46 -26.32 -12.41
N VAL A 382 -3.97 -25.15 -12.80
CA VAL A 382 -2.87 -24.45 -12.14
C VAL A 382 -3.36 -23.84 -10.82
N SER A 383 -4.49 -23.14 -10.85
CA SER A 383 -5.11 -22.56 -9.65
C SER A 383 -5.44 -23.64 -8.60
N GLU A 384 -6.04 -24.76 -9.02
CA GLU A 384 -6.33 -25.91 -8.15
C GLU A 384 -5.06 -26.55 -7.57
N LYS A 385 -4.00 -26.70 -8.36
CA LYS A 385 -2.70 -27.21 -7.89
C LYS A 385 -2.17 -26.38 -6.72
N TYR A 386 -2.17 -25.06 -6.84
CA TYR A 386 -1.65 -24.16 -5.80
C TYR A 386 -2.60 -24.01 -4.60
N SER A 387 -3.91 -24.05 -4.85
CA SER A 387 -4.92 -24.10 -3.79
C SER A 387 -4.78 -25.35 -2.92
N ASN A 388 -4.52 -26.51 -3.52
CA ASN A 388 -4.23 -27.75 -2.80
C ASN A 388 -2.94 -27.66 -1.97
N LEU A 389 -1.88 -27.08 -2.54
CA LEU A 389 -0.60 -26.87 -1.83
C LEU A 389 -0.77 -25.96 -0.61
N LEU A 390 -1.53 -24.87 -0.72
CA LEU A 390 -1.84 -24.00 0.42
C LEU A 390 -2.72 -24.68 1.45
N SER A 391 -3.72 -25.44 1.02
CA SER A 391 -4.64 -26.15 1.92
C SER A 391 -3.93 -27.21 2.77
N GLU A 392 -2.83 -27.78 2.27
CA GLU A 392 -1.97 -28.68 3.04
C GLU A 392 -1.22 -27.95 4.19
N MET A 393 -0.85 -26.68 3.98
CA MET A 393 -0.12 -25.88 4.98
C MET A 393 -1.05 -25.13 5.94
N LEU A 394 -2.16 -24.61 5.42
CA LEU A 394 -3.13 -23.80 6.16
C LEU A 394 -4.55 -24.16 5.69
N PRO A 395 -5.21 -25.12 6.32
CA PRO A 395 -6.62 -25.40 6.06
C PRO A 395 -7.49 -24.14 6.25
N ASP A 396 -8.56 -24.02 5.45
CA ASP A 396 -9.51 -22.89 5.49
C ASP A 396 -8.92 -21.49 5.18
N TRP A 397 -7.72 -21.40 4.58
CA TRP A 397 -7.08 -20.14 4.21
C TRP A 397 -7.97 -19.23 3.34
N VAL A 398 -8.83 -19.80 2.50
CA VAL A 398 -9.80 -19.07 1.64
C VAL A 398 -10.74 -18.21 2.50
N ALA A 399 -11.22 -18.74 3.63
CA ALA A 399 -12.11 -18.01 4.52
C ALA A 399 -11.42 -16.81 5.20
N MET A 400 -10.08 -16.85 5.33
CA MET A 400 -9.29 -15.73 5.85
C MET A 400 -9.18 -14.59 4.84
N GLY A 401 -9.13 -14.91 3.54
CA GLY A 401 -9.03 -13.94 2.43
C GLY A 401 -10.37 -13.29 2.07
N ASP A 402 -11.38 -14.10 1.75
CA ASP A 402 -12.57 -13.65 1.00
C ASP A 402 -13.66 -13.00 1.86
N ARG A 403 -13.67 -13.30 3.17
CA ARG A 403 -14.73 -12.80 4.05
C ARG A 403 -14.43 -11.37 4.48
N GLU A 404 -15.36 -10.46 4.22
CA GLU A 404 -15.37 -9.09 4.75
C GLU A 404 -15.68 -9.05 6.25
N GLU A 405 -16.42 -10.05 6.73
CA GLU A 405 -16.85 -10.15 8.13
C GLU A 405 -15.67 -10.35 9.07
N TYR A 406 -15.62 -9.54 10.12
CA TYR A 406 -14.62 -9.69 11.17
C TYR A 406 -14.95 -10.91 12.04
N LYS A 407 -13.98 -11.82 12.15
CA LYS A 407 -13.94 -12.92 13.11
C LYS A 407 -12.54 -12.99 13.69
N TRP A 408 -12.37 -12.81 15.00
CA TRP A 408 -11.06 -12.85 15.64
C TRP A 408 -10.30 -14.13 15.25
N PRO A 409 -9.21 -14.04 14.47
CA PRO A 409 -8.56 -15.22 13.91
C PRO A 409 -7.55 -15.87 14.87
N SER A 410 -7.35 -15.31 16.07
CA SER A 410 -6.29 -15.65 17.04
C SER A 410 -4.84 -15.51 16.55
N GLN A 411 -4.57 -15.73 15.25
CA GLN A 411 -3.22 -15.74 14.65
C GLN A 411 -3.02 -14.73 13.52
N GLY A 412 -4.00 -13.85 13.26
CA GLY A 412 -3.92 -12.85 12.19
C GLY A 412 -4.69 -13.20 10.93
N TYR A 413 -4.69 -12.29 9.96
CA TYR A 413 -5.36 -12.49 8.65
C TYR A 413 -4.39 -12.67 7.47
N ASN A 414 -3.10 -12.44 7.70
CA ASN A 414 -2.09 -12.56 6.65
C ASN A 414 -1.77 -14.04 6.40
N VAL A 415 -2.30 -14.59 5.31
CA VAL A 415 -2.19 -16.01 4.93
C VAL A 415 -0.72 -16.48 4.85
N PRO A 416 0.18 -15.81 4.10
CA PRO A 416 1.60 -16.18 4.11
C PRO A 416 2.21 -16.30 5.51
N TRP A 417 1.95 -15.33 6.39
CA TRP A 417 2.51 -15.35 7.73
C TRP A 417 1.86 -16.41 8.64
N ALA A 418 0.56 -16.69 8.46
CA ALA A 418 -0.15 -17.74 9.18
C ALA A 418 0.33 -19.16 8.82
N CYS A 419 0.89 -19.34 7.61
CA CYS A 419 1.52 -20.61 7.22
C CYS A 419 2.88 -20.86 7.91
N LEU A 420 3.50 -19.83 8.48
CA LEU A 420 4.84 -19.89 9.07
C LEU A 420 4.79 -20.22 10.56
N THR A 421 5.78 -20.97 11.04
CA THR A 421 5.97 -21.18 12.49
C THR A 421 6.47 -19.90 13.17
N PRO A 422 6.35 -19.75 14.51
CA PRO A 422 6.85 -18.57 15.21
C PRO A 422 8.33 -18.25 14.93
N LYS A 423 9.18 -19.27 14.78
CA LYS A 423 10.61 -19.09 14.46
C LYS A 423 10.84 -18.65 13.01
N GLU A 424 10.08 -19.21 12.06
CA GLU A 424 10.12 -18.76 10.67
C GLU A 424 9.67 -17.31 10.54
N GLN A 425 8.59 -16.94 11.24
CA GLN A 425 8.10 -15.57 11.29
C GLN A 425 9.20 -14.63 11.83
N GLU A 426 9.92 -15.00 12.90
CA GLU A 426 11.00 -14.15 13.44
C GLU A 426 12.14 -14.00 12.43
N ALA A 427 12.54 -15.10 11.78
CA ALA A 427 13.55 -15.06 10.73
C ALA A 427 13.11 -14.17 9.53
N CYS A 428 11.81 -14.08 9.25
CA CYS A 428 11.26 -13.21 8.22
C CYS A 428 11.23 -11.72 8.67
N GLU A 429 10.90 -11.44 9.93
CA GLU A 429 11.01 -10.09 10.50
C GLU A 429 12.46 -9.59 10.50
N VAL A 430 13.42 -10.46 10.84
CA VAL A 430 14.85 -10.14 10.77
C VAL A 430 15.28 -9.79 9.35
N TYR A 431 14.76 -10.52 8.35
CA TYR A 431 15.03 -10.19 6.95
C TYR A 431 14.51 -8.80 6.59
N MET A 432 13.25 -8.49 6.91
CA MET A 432 12.67 -7.17 6.65
C MET A 432 13.40 -6.06 7.40
N LEU A 433 13.76 -6.31 8.66
CA LEU A 433 14.57 -5.38 9.47
C LEU A 433 15.91 -5.13 8.78
N GLY A 434 16.60 -6.15 8.30
CA GLY A 434 17.83 -5.98 7.52
C GLY A 434 17.66 -5.06 6.30
N ARG A 435 16.53 -5.15 5.59
CA ARG A 435 16.21 -4.27 4.46
C ARG A 435 15.92 -2.83 4.90
N VAL A 436 15.21 -2.64 6.02
CA VAL A 436 14.99 -1.32 6.61
C VAL A 436 16.29 -0.71 7.10
N LEU A 437 17.16 -1.47 7.78
CA LEU A 437 18.47 -1.02 8.22
C LEU A 437 19.31 -0.53 7.03
N TRP A 438 19.32 -1.29 5.93
CA TRP A 438 19.97 -0.85 4.70
C TRP A 438 19.42 0.49 4.20
N CYS A 439 18.10 0.67 4.18
CA CYS A 439 17.48 1.92 3.75
C CYS A 439 17.89 3.08 4.66
N ILE A 440 17.99 2.84 5.98
CA ILE A 440 18.43 3.82 6.97
C ILE A 440 19.89 4.24 6.71
N PHE A 441 20.81 3.29 6.63
CA PHE A 441 22.24 3.57 6.48
C PHE A 441 22.65 4.06 5.08
N GLU A 442 21.90 3.72 4.03
CA GLU A 442 22.12 4.29 2.68
C GLU A 442 21.35 5.60 2.47
N GLY A 443 20.26 5.84 3.21
CA GLY A 443 19.40 7.01 3.07
C GLY A 443 18.47 6.94 1.88
N ASN A 444 17.92 5.77 1.61
CA ASN A 444 17.03 5.50 0.49
C ASN A 444 15.59 5.29 0.98
N SER A 445 14.61 5.69 0.16
CA SER A 445 13.18 5.51 0.45
C SER A 445 12.77 4.04 0.50
N ALA A 446 13.44 3.21 -0.30
CA ALA A 446 13.16 1.78 -0.45
C ALA A 446 14.42 1.03 -0.95
N PRO A 447 14.43 -0.31 -0.87
CA PRO A 447 15.57 -1.11 -1.31
C PRO A 447 15.78 -1.17 -2.84
N GLN A 448 14.72 -1.02 -3.63
CA GLN A 448 14.75 -1.06 -5.10
C GLN A 448 14.23 0.26 -5.67
N ARG A 449 14.73 0.64 -6.86
CA ARG A 449 14.20 1.76 -7.62
C ARG A 449 12.92 1.35 -8.32
N ALA A 450 11.96 2.27 -8.38
CA ALA A 450 10.79 2.16 -9.24
C ALA A 450 10.06 0.81 -9.14
N ALA A 451 9.61 0.45 -7.93
CA ALA A 451 8.53 -0.51 -7.75
C ALA A 451 7.45 -0.19 -8.80
N VAL A 452 7.01 -1.17 -9.57
CA VAL A 452 6.23 -0.89 -10.80
C VAL A 452 4.96 -0.08 -10.52
N TRP A 453 4.41 -0.26 -9.33
CA TRP A 453 3.22 0.38 -8.78
C TRP A 453 3.46 1.70 -8.03
N LEU A 454 4.72 2.11 -7.81
CA LEU A 454 5.04 3.30 -7.02
C LEU A 454 6.17 4.14 -7.62
N SER A 455 5.99 5.46 -7.59
CA SER A 455 7.04 6.44 -7.82
C SER A 455 7.36 7.17 -6.53
N TYR A 456 8.53 6.89 -5.97
CA TYR A 456 8.98 7.58 -4.76
C TYR A 456 9.26 9.05 -5.09
N ARG A 457 9.10 9.93 -4.08
CA ARG A 457 9.54 11.34 -4.23
C ARG A 457 11.04 11.42 -4.49
N TRP A 458 11.79 10.53 -3.85
CA TRP A 458 13.23 10.37 -3.99
C TRP A 458 13.50 8.92 -4.37
N GLU A 459 13.69 8.67 -5.66
CA GLU A 459 14.05 7.35 -6.17
C GLU A 459 15.46 6.97 -5.67
N PRO A 460 15.68 5.74 -5.18
CA PRO A 460 16.99 5.27 -4.74
C PRO A 460 18.06 5.41 -5.82
N LEU A 461 19.21 6.00 -5.45
CA LEU A 461 20.38 6.10 -6.33
C LEU A 461 21.22 4.82 -6.36
N VAL A 462 21.14 4.07 -5.26
CA VAL A 462 21.77 2.77 -5.06
C VAL A 462 20.63 1.81 -4.74
N GLU A 463 20.69 0.59 -5.25
CA GLU A 463 19.73 -0.46 -4.94
C GLU A 463 20.39 -1.53 -4.08
N PHE A 464 19.61 -2.14 -3.20
CA PHE A 464 20.05 -3.29 -2.41
C PHE A 464 20.40 -4.46 -3.33
N PRO A 465 21.54 -5.16 -3.13
CA PRO A 465 22.41 -5.14 -1.95
C PRO A 465 23.66 -4.26 -2.09
N GLY A 466 23.67 -3.27 -2.99
CA GLY A 466 24.78 -2.32 -3.11
C GLY A 466 24.92 -1.45 -1.87
N TYR A 467 26.15 -1.11 -1.49
CA TYR A 467 26.44 -0.21 -0.37
C TYR A 467 27.34 0.92 -0.85
N THR A 468 27.08 2.14 -0.36
CA THR A 468 27.92 3.31 -0.62
C THR A 468 28.35 4.03 0.65
N LYS A 469 27.51 4.02 1.69
CA LYS A 469 27.75 4.80 2.92
C LYS A 469 27.73 3.94 4.18
N THR A 470 27.08 2.79 4.14
CA THR A 470 26.87 1.92 5.31
C THR A 470 28.22 1.47 5.91
N PRO A 471 28.44 1.62 7.23
CA PRO A 471 29.65 1.15 7.90
C PRO A 471 29.85 -0.36 7.78
N GLY A 472 31.11 -0.82 7.71
CA GLY A 472 31.43 -2.24 7.47
C GLY A 472 30.82 -3.22 8.49
N ALA A 473 30.69 -2.82 9.77
CA ALA A 473 29.99 -3.61 10.77
C ALA A 473 28.50 -3.79 10.44
N MET A 474 27.83 -2.69 10.06
CA MET A 474 26.43 -2.69 9.65
C MET A 474 26.21 -3.45 8.35
N GLN A 475 27.13 -3.36 7.38
CA GLN A 475 27.06 -4.19 6.16
C GLN A 475 27.06 -5.69 6.48
N ARG A 476 27.92 -6.14 7.41
CA ARG A 476 27.98 -7.55 7.83
C ARG A 476 26.69 -7.98 8.50
N LEU A 477 26.15 -7.16 9.41
CA LEU A 477 24.87 -7.43 10.08
C LEU A 477 23.73 -7.52 9.06
N ILE A 478 23.56 -6.52 8.19
CA ILE A 478 22.53 -6.50 7.15
C ILE A 478 22.63 -7.73 6.23
N ASN A 479 23.85 -8.09 5.80
CA ASN A 479 24.07 -9.27 4.96
C ASN A 479 23.69 -10.58 5.66
N ARG A 480 23.87 -10.68 6.99
CA ARG A 480 23.43 -11.82 7.80
C ARG A 480 21.91 -11.84 7.98
N CYS A 481 21.29 -10.71 8.28
CA CYS A 481 19.85 -10.57 8.39
C CYS A 481 19.15 -10.96 7.08
N THR A 482 19.75 -10.62 5.94
CA THR A 482 19.19 -10.84 4.60
C THR A 482 19.71 -12.09 3.89
N ARG A 483 20.21 -13.09 4.64
CA ARG A 483 20.58 -14.40 4.06
C ARG A 483 19.37 -15.04 3.38
N GLY A 484 19.61 -15.67 2.23
CA GLY A 484 18.56 -16.22 1.38
C GLY A 484 18.00 -15.25 0.32
N ARG A 485 18.42 -13.97 0.31
CA ARG A 485 17.97 -13.00 -0.69
C ARG A 485 18.09 -13.52 -2.12
N ARG A 486 17.06 -13.27 -2.93
CA ARG A 486 17.00 -13.61 -4.37
C ARG A 486 16.97 -12.33 -5.21
N SER A 487 17.39 -12.41 -6.47
CA SER A 487 17.28 -11.28 -7.40
C SER A 487 15.84 -11.14 -7.86
N GLY A 488 15.19 -10.02 -7.52
CA GLY A 488 13.82 -9.74 -7.93
C GLY A 488 13.69 -9.40 -9.42
N LEU A 489 12.44 -9.38 -9.91
CA LEU A 489 12.08 -9.03 -11.29
C LEU A 489 12.66 -7.67 -11.71
N SER A 490 12.77 -6.73 -10.78
CA SER A 490 13.29 -5.39 -11.03
C SER A 490 14.70 -5.38 -11.63
N ARG A 491 15.49 -6.45 -11.44
CA ARG A 491 16.79 -6.64 -12.08
C ARG A 491 16.71 -6.72 -13.61
N TRP A 492 15.58 -7.16 -14.15
CA TRP A 492 15.38 -7.42 -15.57
C TRP A 492 14.44 -6.41 -16.20
N ILE A 493 13.38 -6.02 -15.48
CA ILE A 493 12.33 -5.14 -15.97
C ILE A 493 12.22 -3.94 -15.03
N VAL A 494 12.23 -2.75 -15.59
CA VAL A 494 12.10 -1.50 -14.83
C VAL A 494 11.02 -0.63 -15.41
N ARG A 495 10.47 0.26 -14.58
CA ARG A 495 9.56 1.29 -15.04
C ARG A 495 10.33 2.48 -15.61
N GLU A 496 10.06 2.81 -16.87
CA GLU A 496 10.46 4.06 -17.52
C GLU A 496 9.21 4.90 -17.78
N ARG A 497 8.97 5.91 -16.94
CA ARG A 497 7.75 6.74 -16.95
C ARG A 497 6.48 5.89 -16.82
N ASN A 498 5.65 5.84 -17.86
CA ASN A 498 4.40 5.08 -17.95
C ASN A 498 4.56 3.72 -18.63
N GLN A 499 5.79 3.26 -18.85
CA GLN A 499 6.08 2.01 -19.54
C GLN A 499 6.98 1.09 -18.72
N LEU A 500 6.81 -0.21 -18.94
CA LEU A 500 7.75 -1.25 -18.55
C LEU A 500 8.71 -1.50 -19.70
N VAL A 501 9.99 -1.50 -19.37
CA VAL A 501 11.10 -1.71 -20.30
C VAL A 501 12.11 -2.69 -19.73
N LEU A 502 12.86 -3.37 -20.60
CA LEU A 502 14.02 -4.15 -20.18
C LEU A 502 15.07 -3.22 -19.60
N ARG A 503 15.64 -3.60 -18.45
CA ARG A 503 16.61 -2.78 -17.71
C ARG A 503 17.85 -2.45 -18.55
N GLU A 504 18.32 -3.37 -19.37
CA GLU A 504 19.49 -3.15 -20.24
C GLU A 504 19.21 -2.19 -21.41
N LEU A 505 17.93 -1.98 -21.75
CA LEU A 505 17.47 -1.09 -22.83
C LEU A 505 16.85 0.21 -22.30
N GLU A 506 16.96 0.49 -20.99
CA GLU A 506 16.45 1.71 -20.37
C GLU A 506 16.99 2.95 -21.10
N LYS A 507 16.10 3.90 -21.44
CA LYS A 507 16.41 5.13 -22.19
C LYS A 507 16.88 4.94 -23.64
N MET A 508 16.85 3.72 -24.16
CA MET A 508 17.21 3.45 -25.56
C MET A 508 16.00 3.44 -26.50
N GLY A 509 14.79 3.26 -25.97
CA GLY A 509 13.56 3.16 -26.76
C GLY A 509 13.49 1.90 -27.64
N LEU A 510 14.26 0.87 -27.31
CA LEU A 510 14.36 -0.38 -28.07
C LEU A 510 13.61 -1.56 -27.42
N SER A 511 13.02 -1.36 -26.25
CA SER A 511 12.29 -2.41 -25.53
C SER A 511 10.91 -2.63 -26.14
N THR A 512 10.61 -3.85 -26.57
CA THR A 512 9.27 -4.23 -27.07
C THR A 512 8.39 -4.79 -25.94
N PRO A 513 7.05 -4.71 -26.05
CA PRO A 513 6.15 -5.40 -25.14
C PRO A 513 6.38 -6.93 -25.06
N GLU A 514 6.64 -7.56 -26.20
CA GLU A 514 6.86 -9.00 -26.33
C GLU A 514 8.12 -9.42 -25.56
N ASP A 515 9.22 -8.66 -25.68
CA ASP A 515 10.45 -8.97 -24.95
C ASP A 515 10.26 -8.83 -23.43
N VAL A 516 9.51 -7.80 -23.00
CA VAL A 516 9.20 -7.57 -21.58
C VAL A 516 8.37 -8.73 -21.02
N GLN A 517 7.31 -9.13 -21.70
CA GLN A 517 6.45 -10.23 -21.26
C GLN A 517 7.19 -11.58 -21.30
N GLN A 518 7.98 -11.84 -22.34
CA GLN A 518 8.78 -13.06 -22.43
C GLN A 518 9.82 -13.12 -21.30
N THR A 519 10.48 -12.01 -20.98
CA THR A 519 11.43 -11.91 -19.88
C THR A 519 10.74 -12.17 -18.54
N ALA A 520 9.56 -11.57 -18.32
CA ALA A 520 8.77 -11.79 -17.11
C ALA A 520 8.33 -13.24 -16.98
N LYS A 521 7.79 -13.83 -18.04
CA LYS A 521 7.36 -15.23 -18.09
C LYS A 521 8.51 -16.16 -17.72
N THR A 522 9.68 -16.00 -18.35
CA THR A 522 10.87 -16.82 -18.06
C THR A 522 11.33 -16.66 -16.61
N TRP A 523 11.36 -15.44 -16.08
CA TRP A 523 11.75 -15.20 -14.69
C TRP A 523 10.75 -15.78 -13.70
N TRP A 524 9.45 -15.55 -13.91
CA TRP A 524 8.39 -16.05 -13.03
C TRP A 524 8.30 -17.56 -13.04
N SER A 525 8.44 -18.23 -14.18
CA SER A 525 8.50 -19.70 -14.21
C SER A 525 9.62 -20.23 -13.32
N ALA A 526 10.83 -19.67 -13.43
CA ALA A 526 11.97 -20.08 -12.60
C ALA A 526 11.77 -19.75 -11.10
N GLU A 527 11.14 -18.62 -10.78
CA GLU A 527 10.89 -18.21 -9.40
C GLU A 527 9.79 -19.04 -8.73
N ILE A 528 8.73 -19.39 -9.49
CA ILE A 528 7.66 -20.28 -9.05
C ILE A 528 8.20 -21.70 -8.82
N ASP A 529 9.00 -22.23 -9.75
CA ASP A 529 9.63 -23.55 -9.61
C ASP A 529 10.50 -23.62 -8.34
N ALA A 530 11.30 -22.58 -8.09
CA ALA A 530 12.12 -22.50 -6.88
C ALA A 530 11.28 -22.36 -5.59
N SER A 531 10.16 -21.63 -5.67
CA SER A 531 9.22 -21.47 -4.55
C SER A 531 8.52 -22.78 -4.23
N GLU A 532 8.05 -23.51 -5.25
CA GLU A 532 7.46 -24.84 -5.10
C GLU A 532 8.43 -25.83 -4.48
N GLU A 533 9.67 -25.88 -4.99
CA GLU A 533 10.69 -26.79 -4.47
C GLU A 533 10.97 -26.52 -2.99
N TRP A 534 11.13 -25.25 -2.62
CA TRP A 534 11.33 -24.86 -1.23
C TRP A 534 10.13 -25.23 -0.35
N LEU A 535 8.90 -24.97 -0.80
CA LEU A 535 7.67 -25.32 -0.07
C LEU A 535 7.51 -26.82 0.12
N ARG A 536 7.83 -27.64 -0.90
CA ARG A 536 7.78 -29.11 -0.81
C ARG A 536 8.81 -29.64 0.18
N GLN A 537 10.05 -29.13 0.13
CA GLN A 537 11.08 -29.48 1.10
C GLN A 537 10.65 -29.11 2.52
N ARG A 538 10.04 -27.93 2.69
CA ARG A 538 9.48 -27.48 3.97
C ARG A 538 8.40 -28.43 4.46
N ILE A 539 7.37 -28.71 3.66
CA ILE A 539 6.25 -29.59 4.04
C ILE A 539 6.76 -30.97 4.44
N GLU A 540 7.65 -31.55 3.65
CA GLU A 540 8.19 -32.88 3.91
C GLU A 540 9.09 -32.91 5.15
N GLY A 541 9.95 -31.90 5.32
CA GLY A 541 10.80 -31.78 6.51
C GLY A 541 9.98 -31.54 7.78
N MET A 542 8.90 -30.79 7.69
CA MET A 542 7.98 -30.56 8.81
C MET A 542 7.28 -31.86 9.21
N LYS A 543 6.86 -32.69 8.24
CA LYS A 543 6.29 -34.03 8.50
C LYS A 543 7.28 -34.98 9.15
N LYS A 544 8.56 -34.92 8.75
CA LYS A 544 9.65 -35.73 9.32
C LYS A 544 10.14 -35.21 10.67
N GLY A 545 9.89 -33.94 10.98
CA GLY A 545 10.38 -33.27 12.19
C GLY A 545 11.86 -32.85 12.12
N ASP A 546 12.45 -32.79 10.93
CA ASP A 546 13.85 -32.39 10.70
C ASP A 546 14.00 -31.04 9.97
N TRP A 547 12.88 -30.33 9.74
CA TRP A 547 12.90 -29.00 9.15
C TRP A 547 13.66 -27.98 10.01
N LYS A 548 14.66 -27.33 9.40
CA LYS A 548 15.34 -26.18 10.00
C LYS A 548 14.48 -24.94 9.81
N GLU A 549 13.65 -24.61 10.80
CA GLU A 549 12.75 -23.44 10.78
C GLU A 549 13.49 -22.11 10.45
N ASN A 550 14.73 -21.94 10.94
CA ASN A 550 15.61 -20.86 10.49
C ASN A 550 16.50 -21.33 9.33
N PHE A 551 15.87 -21.60 8.18
CA PHE A 551 16.50 -22.27 7.03
C PHE A 551 17.78 -21.56 6.56
N TYR A 552 17.76 -20.22 6.51
CA TYR A 552 18.88 -19.39 6.05
C TYR A 552 19.87 -18.97 7.14
N ASP A 553 19.72 -19.46 8.37
CA ASP A 553 20.64 -19.17 9.47
C ASP A 553 20.76 -17.67 9.76
N ARG A 554 19.63 -16.96 9.80
CA ARG A 554 19.59 -15.53 10.16
C ARG A 554 19.77 -15.36 11.67
N PRO A 555 20.34 -14.24 12.16
CA PRO A 555 20.31 -13.95 13.59
C PRO A 555 18.86 -13.81 14.10
N SER A 556 18.64 -14.00 15.40
CA SER A 556 17.41 -13.62 16.09
C SER A 556 17.31 -12.10 16.23
N LEU A 557 16.11 -11.58 16.51
CA LEU A 557 15.91 -10.15 16.76
C LEU A 557 16.74 -9.63 17.93
N LYS A 558 16.90 -10.46 18.97
CA LYS A 558 17.73 -10.14 20.14
C LYS A 558 19.21 -10.02 19.79
N GLU A 559 19.73 -10.90 18.94
CA GLU A 559 21.11 -10.81 18.45
C GLU A 559 21.32 -9.58 17.57
N VAL A 560 20.35 -9.24 16.71
CA VAL A 560 20.41 -8.01 15.90
C VAL A 560 20.45 -6.77 16.80
N LEU A 561 19.58 -6.69 17.82
CA LEU A 561 19.57 -5.59 18.78
C LEU A 561 20.92 -5.47 19.51
N ALA A 562 21.45 -6.58 20.03
CA ALA A 562 22.73 -6.59 20.73
C ALA A 562 23.89 -6.13 19.84
N GLU A 563 23.93 -6.53 18.57
CA GLU A 563 24.97 -6.08 17.62
C GLU A 563 24.85 -4.58 17.28
N LEU A 564 23.63 -4.04 17.22
CA LEU A 564 23.41 -2.60 17.04
C LEU A 564 23.83 -1.79 18.27
N GLU A 565 23.55 -2.28 19.48
CA GLU A 565 24.00 -1.67 20.73
C GLU A 565 25.53 -1.72 20.87
N ALA A 566 26.16 -2.84 20.53
CA ALA A 566 27.61 -2.96 20.50
C ALA A 566 28.22 -1.94 19.51
N PHE A 567 27.63 -1.77 18.33
CA PHE A 567 28.07 -0.77 17.36
C PHE A 567 27.94 0.67 17.90
N ARG A 568 26.84 1.00 18.59
CA ARG A 568 26.65 2.29 19.27
C ARG A 568 27.78 2.54 20.28
N ASP A 569 28.08 1.54 21.09
CA ASP A 569 29.05 1.65 22.19
C ASP A 569 30.49 1.78 21.65
N GLU A 570 30.85 0.98 20.63
CA GLU A 570 32.13 1.06 19.93
C GLU A 570 32.34 2.41 19.24
N ALA A 571 31.28 2.97 18.65
CA ALA A 571 31.31 4.28 18.00
C ALA A 571 31.20 5.47 18.96
N GLY A 572 30.92 5.22 20.26
CA GLY A 572 30.82 6.24 21.29
C GLY A 572 29.59 7.16 21.16
N PHE A 573 28.50 6.70 20.53
CA PHE A 573 27.29 7.49 20.36
C PHE A 573 26.51 7.60 21.68
N LYS A 574 25.93 8.77 21.95
CA LYS A 574 25.08 9.04 23.13
C LYS A 574 23.78 9.68 22.67
N PHE A 575 22.65 9.04 22.96
CA PHE A 575 21.32 9.53 22.64
C PHE A 575 20.27 8.97 23.57
#